data_AF-A0A3A4WGG0-F1
#
_entry.id   AF-A0A3A4WGG0-F1
#
_cell.length_a   1.000
_cell.length_b   1.000
_cell.length_c   1.000
_cell.angle_alpha   90.00
_cell.angle_beta   90.00
_cell.angle_gamma   90.00
#
_symmetry.space_group_name_H-M   'P 1'
#
loop_
_entity.id
_entity.type
_entity.pdbx_description
1 polymer ?
#
loop_
_entity_poly.entity_id
_entity_poly.type
_entity_poly.pdbx_seq_one_letter_code
_entity_poly.pdbx_strand_id
1 'polypeptide(L)'
;MYDYVKQQRWAKFKIGVIVSVAIGIIFLAVLFAGSIEQIFAPRAKLYAVFTDIKGLREGSPVWFSGVEIGSVKSISFTTESGIQVEMSVSAEALEFLKQDSRANILTLGLLGDKYVEITPGSRAAAGLRAGGTITGQTTVEIQDVVRTGQESINRISDFVSILERILVKIESGEGTLSKLLNDPSVYDNLKDTTGELAELTEKMRSGRGTLGRLLQDETLYKDLSSSVRDINLFATSLRDSRGSLHKFINDPSLYDRFQKASENLDVFTLKLASSKGTVNRLIEDEGLYNNINSASEKLSGLLGRIDRGEGLAGSLVKDEELAEELKTTLTGLNVLIRDIKENPGKYFRFSIF
;
A
#
# COMPACT_ATOMS: atom_id res chain seq x y z
N MET A 1 -7.51 -9.73 94.26
CA MET A 1 -6.67 -9.90 93.03
C MET A 1 -7.35 -10.76 91.96
N TYR A 2 -8.23 -11.72 92.32
CA TYR A 2 -8.90 -12.64 91.38
C TYR A 2 -9.93 -11.95 90.45
N ASP A 3 -10.67 -10.95 90.93
CA ASP A 3 -11.70 -10.27 90.12
C ASP A 3 -11.14 -9.37 89.02
N TYR A 4 -9.97 -8.76 89.23
CA TYR A 4 -9.30 -7.92 88.23
C TYR A 4 -8.87 -8.73 86.99
N VAL A 5 -8.37 -9.96 87.20
CA VAL A 5 -7.95 -10.83 86.10
C VAL A 5 -9.17 -11.30 85.28
N LYS A 6 -10.30 -11.56 85.94
CA LYS A 6 -11.55 -11.96 85.28
C LYS A 6 -12.14 -10.83 84.45
N GLN A 7 -12.14 -9.59 84.97
CA GLN A 7 -12.59 -8.41 84.23
C GLN A 7 -11.72 -8.13 83.00
N GLN A 8 -10.39 -8.26 83.10
CA GLN A 8 -9.50 -8.05 81.95
C GLN A 8 -9.66 -9.11 80.86
N ARG A 9 -9.86 -10.39 81.22
CA ARG A 9 -10.13 -11.45 80.22
C ARG A 9 -11.44 -11.20 79.46
N TRP A 10 -12.46 -10.70 80.15
CA TRP A 10 -13.73 -10.34 79.52
C TRP A 10 -13.58 -9.12 78.59
N ALA A 11 -12.82 -8.10 79.01
CA ALA A 11 -12.53 -6.97 78.13
C ALA A 11 -11.81 -7.39 76.83
N LYS A 12 -10.79 -8.26 76.93
CA LYS A 12 -10.04 -8.77 75.77
C LYS A 12 -10.91 -9.56 74.78
N PHE A 13 -11.82 -10.39 75.28
CA PHE A 13 -12.74 -11.13 74.41
C PHE A 13 -13.72 -10.18 73.69
N LYS A 14 -14.28 -9.18 74.39
CA LYS A 14 -15.18 -8.19 73.77
C LYS A 14 -14.48 -7.42 72.65
N ILE A 15 -13.23 -7.03 72.87
CA ILE A 15 -12.40 -6.37 71.85
C ILE A 15 -12.20 -7.32 70.66
N GLY A 16 -11.86 -8.58 70.90
CA GLY A 16 -11.72 -9.58 69.84
C GLY A 16 -12.99 -9.74 69.00
N VAL A 17 -14.16 -9.81 69.64
CA VAL A 17 -15.45 -9.88 68.93
C VAL A 17 -15.70 -8.63 68.09
N ILE A 18 -15.48 -7.44 68.63
CA ILE A 18 -15.68 -6.17 67.90
C ILE A 18 -14.76 -6.10 66.69
N VAL A 19 -13.49 -6.47 66.84
CA VAL A 19 -12.51 -6.48 65.75
C VAL A 19 -12.92 -7.49 64.67
N SER A 20 -13.35 -8.70 65.06
CA SER A 20 -13.84 -9.70 64.10
C SER A 20 -15.09 -9.25 63.35
N VAL A 21 -16.04 -8.59 64.03
CA VAL A 21 -17.23 -8.02 63.39
C VAL A 21 -16.84 -6.90 62.44
N ALA A 22 -15.92 -6.01 62.82
CA ALA A 22 -15.43 -4.94 61.96
C ALA A 22 -14.74 -5.50 60.69
N ILE A 23 -13.90 -6.53 60.84
CA ILE A 23 -13.28 -7.23 59.70
C ILE A 23 -14.35 -7.90 58.84
N GLY A 24 -15.36 -8.53 59.43
CA GLY A 24 -16.47 -9.13 58.71
C GLY A 24 -17.28 -8.12 57.90
N ILE A 25 -17.53 -6.94 58.45
CA ILE A 25 -18.20 -5.83 57.75
C ILE A 25 -17.33 -5.31 56.61
N ILE A 26 -16.02 -5.12 56.82
CA ILE A 26 -15.09 -4.69 55.75
C ILE A 26 -15.03 -5.74 54.65
N PHE A 27 -14.96 -7.03 55.02
CA PHE A 27 -14.96 -8.14 54.06
C PHE A 27 -16.25 -8.16 53.24
N LEU A 28 -17.41 -8.03 53.88
CA LEU A 28 -18.70 -7.89 53.18
C LEU A 28 -18.74 -6.65 52.30
N ALA A 29 -18.28 -5.50 52.79
CA ALA A 29 -18.23 -4.27 52.01
C ALA A 29 -17.35 -4.42 50.76
N VAL A 30 -16.20 -5.10 50.86
CA VAL A 30 -15.34 -5.40 49.71
C VAL A 30 -16.03 -6.37 48.75
N LEU A 31 -16.71 -7.40 49.25
CA LEU A 31 -17.48 -8.32 48.42
C LEU A 31 -18.64 -7.63 47.70
N PHE A 32 -19.32 -6.68 48.33
CA PHE A 32 -20.43 -5.95 47.72
C PHE A 32 -19.97 -4.78 46.82
N ALA A 33 -18.83 -4.15 47.14
CA ALA A 33 -18.25 -3.08 46.34
C ALA A 33 -17.54 -3.60 45.08
N GLY A 34 -16.97 -4.81 45.14
CA GLY A 34 -16.58 -5.53 43.94
C GLY A 34 -17.83 -6.08 43.29
N SER A 35 -18.12 -5.72 42.04
CA SER A 35 -19.27 -6.21 41.26
C SER A 35 -19.25 -7.73 41.07
N ILE A 36 -19.50 -8.49 42.14
CA ILE A 36 -19.38 -9.95 42.18
C ILE A 36 -20.29 -10.62 41.15
N GLU A 37 -21.43 -10.01 40.84
CA GLU A 37 -22.34 -10.49 39.80
C GLU A 37 -21.64 -10.66 38.43
N GLN A 38 -20.70 -9.78 38.07
CA GLN A 38 -19.92 -9.92 36.82
C GLN A 38 -18.92 -11.10 36.85
N ILE A 39 -18.50 -11.54 38.03
CA ILE A 39 -17.58 -12.67 38.22
C ILE A 39 -18.32 -14.00 38.06
N PHE A 40 -19.59 -14.05 38.47
CA PHE A 40 -20.45 -15.25 38.38
C PHE A 40 -21.40 -15.25 37.18
N ALA A 41 -21.37 -14.21 36.33
CA ALA A 41 -22.15 -14.17 35.11
C ALA A 41 -21.83 -15.38 34.20
N PRO A 42 -22.84 -16.03 33.60
CA PRO A 42 -22.62 -17.13 32.68
C PRO A 42 -21.69 -16.70 31.54
N ARG A 43 -20.61 -17.46 31.32
CA ARG A 43 -19.66 -17.18 30.26
C ARG A 43 -19.67 -18.28 29.21
N ALA A 44 -19.58 -17.88 27.95
CA ALA A 44 -19.41 -18.77 26.82
C ALA A 44 -17.96 -18.77 26.34
N LYS A 45 -17.51 -19.93 25.88
CA LYS A 45 -16.24 -20.06 25.18
C LYS A 45 -16.44 -19.77 23.70
N LEU A 46 -15.51 -19.04 23.09
CA LEU A 46 -15.43 -18.82 21.66
C LEU A 46 -13.98 -18.98 21.21
N TYR A 47 -13.79 -19.39 19.96
CA TYR A 47 -12.47 -19.54 19.38
C TYR A 47 -12.32 -18.64 18.16
N ALA A 48 -11.13 -18.11 17.94
CA ALA A 48 -10.77 -17.43 16.71
C ALA A 48 -9.41 -17.91 16.22
N VAL A 49 -9.27 -18.09 14.91
CA VAL A 49 -8.01 -18.54 14.30
C VAL A 49 -7.36 -17.39 13.53
N PHE A 50 -6.12 -17.07 13.86
CA PHE A 50 -5.32 -15.99 13.27
C PHE A 50 -4.05 -16.54 12.63
N THR A 51 -3.49 -15.83 11.66
CA THR A 51 -2.15 -16.12 11.13
C THR A 51 -1.05 -15.50 11.99
N ASP A 52 -1.28 -14.30 12.53
CA ASP A 52 -0.35 -13.55 13.38
C ASP A 52 -1.17 -12.76 14.41
N ILE A 53 -0.80 -12.83 15.67
CA ILE A 53 -1.51 -12.15 16.76
C ILE A 53 -0.87 -10.83 17.19
N LYS A 54 0.25 -10.41 16.58
CA LYS A 54 0.90 -9.10 16.80
C LYS A 54 1.08 -8.70 18.28
N GLY A 55 1.36 -9.67 19.15
CA GLY A 55 1.59 -9.44 20.58
C GLY A 55 0.35 -9.40 21.46
N LEU A 56 -0.80 -9.91 20.99
CA LEU A 56 -1.96 -10.23 21.84
C LEU A 56 -1.53 -11.15 23.00
N ARG A 57 -2.11 -10.93 24.19
CA ARG A 57 -1.76 -11.67 25.41
C ARG A 57 -3.01 -12.29 26.04
N GLU A 58 -2.79 -13.30 26.88
CA GLU A 58 -3.83 -13.79 27.78
C GLU A 58 -4.29 -12.67 28.71
N GLY A 59 -5.59 -12.57 28.93
CA GLY A 59 -6.22 -11.47 29.67
C GLY A 59 -6.56 -10.25 28.82
N SER A 60 -6.09 -10.14 27.57
CA SER A 60 -6.49 -9.06 26.66
C SER A 60 -8.02 -8.96 26.55
N PRO A 61 -8.61 -7.75 26.56
CA PRO A 61 -10.04 -7.61 26.53
C PRO A 61 -10.62 -8.00 25.16
N VAL A 62 -11.86 -8.48 25.17
CA VAL A 62 -12.64 -8.85 23.98
C VAL A 62 -13.85 -7.94 23.93
N TRP A 63 -13.93 -7.16 22.86
CA TRP A 63 -14.94 -6.13 22.65
C TRP A 63 -15.89 -6.53 21.53
N PHE A 64 -17.11 -6.03 21.61
CA PHE A 64 -18.12 -6.14 20.59
C PHE A 64 -18.77 -4.77 20.41
N SER A 65 -18.65 -4.20 19.21
CA SER A 65 -19.20 -2.88 18.87
C SER A 65 -18.85 -1.79 19.90
N GLY A 66 -17.60 -1.76 20.37
CA GLY A 66 -17.13 -0.79 21.37
C GLY A 66 -17.46 -1.13 22.84
N VAL A 67 -18.12 -2.25 23.13
CA VAL A 67 -18.45 -2.69 24.50
C VAL A 67 -17.60 -3.90 24.87
N GLU A 68 -16.97 -3.86 26.05
CA GLU A 68 -16.24 -5.02 26.56
C GLU A 68 -17.21 -6.15 26.93
N ILE A 69 -17.07 -7.29 26.26
CA ILE A 69 -17.90 -8.48 26.47
C ILE A 69 -17.10 -9.65 27.05
N GLY A 70 -15.77 -9.56 27.10
CA GLY A 70 -14.97 -10.65 27.62
C GLY A 70 -13.48 -10.45 27.64
N SER A 71 -12.76 -11.57 27.74
CA SER A 71 -11.29 -11.61 27.77
C SER A 71 -10.74 -12.84 27.06
N VAL A 72 -9.53 -12.71 26.54
CA VAL A 72 -8.72 -13.81 26.02
C VAL A 72 -8.30 -14.71 27.17
N LYS A 73 -8.50 -16.03 27.03
CA LYS A 73 -8.17 -17.03 28.04
C LYS A 73 -6.91 -17.81 27.75
N SER A 74 -6.72 -18.24 26.51
CA SER A 74 -5.54 -19.00 26.13
C SER A 74 -5.18 -18.74 24.67
N ILE A 75 -3.91 -18.91 24.35
CA ILE A 75 -3.38 -18.79 22.98
C ILE A 75 -2.61 -20.07 22.68
N SER A 76 -3.00 -20.77 21.62
CA SER A 76 -2.42 -22.06 21.23
C SER A 76 -2.11 -22.10 19.75
N PHE A 77 -1.06 -22.82 19.36
CA PHE A 77 -0.75 -23.08 17.96
C PHE A 77 -1.57 -24.26 17.43
N THR A 78 -2.08 -24.14 16.21
CA THR A 78 -2.76 -25.24 15.51
C THR A 78 -1.78 -25.94 14.56
N THR A 79 -2.08 -27.19 14.21
CA THR A 79 -1.26 -28.01 13.30
C THR A 79 -1.19 -27.47 11.86
N GLU A 80 -2.07 -26.54 11.48
CA GLU A 80 -2.14 -25.95 10.14
C GLU A 80 -1.44 -24.58 10.05
N SER A 81 -0.49 -24.28 10.93
CA SER A 81 0.22 -22.99 11.01
C SER A 81 -0.66 -21.79 11.39
N GLY A 82 -1.80 -22.04 12.05
CA GLY A 82 -2.64 -20.99 12.63
C GLY A 82 -2.42 -20.83 14.14
N ILE A 83 -2.82 -19.68 14.67
CA ILE A 83 -2.86 -19.40 16.11
C ILE A 83 -4.33 -19.38 16.52
N GLN A 84 -4.75 -20.35 17.32
CA GLN A 84 -6.08 -20.40 17.90
C GLN A 84 -6.09 -19.65 19.23
N VAL A 85 -6.94 -18.64 19.32
CA VAL A 85 -7.19 -17.83 20.51
C VAL A 85 -8.51 -18.28 21.12
N GLU A 86 -8.48 -18.75 22.37
CA GLU A 86 -9.68 -19.03 23.17
C GLU A 86 -10.11 -17.74 23.88
N MET A 87 -11.37 -17.37 23.72
CA MET A 87 -11.99 -16.21 24.34
C MET A 87 -13.12 -16.66 25.25
N SER A 88 -13.29 -15.95 26.37
CA SER A 88 -14.44 -16.12 27.24
C SER A 88 -15.26 -14.86 27.24
N VAL A 89 -16.44 -14.94 26.63
CA VAL A 89 -17.39 -13.82 26.47
C VAL A 89 -18.62 -14.04 27.35
N SER A 90 -19.37 -12.98 27.63
CA SER A 90 -20.64 -13.09 28.33
C SER A 90 -21.65 -13.90 27.50
N ALA A 91 -22.52 -14.67 28.17
CA ALA A 91 -23.51 -15.49 27.48
C ALA A 91 -24.54 -14.64 26.71
N GLU A 92 -24.82 -13.44 27.20
CA GLU A 92 -25.74 -12.48 26.56
C GLU A 92 -25.16 -11.96 25.24
N ALA A 93 -23.82 -11.85 25.14
CA ALA A 93 -23.18 -11.40 23.90
C ALA A 93 -23.36 -12.41 22.76
N LEU A 94 -23.49 -13.71 23.04
CA LEU A 94 -23.68 -14.74 22.01
C LEU A 94 -24.92 -14.49 21.13
N GLU A 95 -25.96 -13.86 21.67
CA GLU A 95 -27.19 -13.58 20.92
C GLU A 95 -26.96 -12.62 19.74
N PHE A 96 -25.94 -11.77 19.85
CA PHE A 96 -25.57 -10.77 18.85
C PHE A 96 -24.50 -11.27 17.88
N LEU A 97 -23.83 -12.38 18.18
CA LEU A 97 -22.74 -12.93 17.37
C LEU A 97 -23.26 -13.93 16.34
N LYS A 98 -22.64 -13.90 15.15
CA LYS A 98 -23.00 -14.75 14.02
C LYS A 98 -21.82 -15.63 13.61
N GLN A 99 -22.09 -16.68 12.84
CA GLN A 99 -21.03 -17.58 12.37
C GLN A 99 -20.01 -16.90 11.44
N ASP A 100 -20.42 -15.84 10.75
CA ASP A 100 -19.56 -15.04 9.87
C ASP A 100 -19.01 -13.77 10.55
N SER A 101 -19.20 -13.64 11.87
CA SER A 101 -18.50 -12.66 12.68
C SER A 101 -16.98 -12.82 12.50
N ARG A 102 -16.26 -11.70 12.58
CA ARG A 102 -14.80 -11.68 12.47
C ARG A 102 -14.20 -11.10 13.74
N ALA A 103 -13.13 -11.73 14.22
CA ALA A 103 -12.34 -11.23 15.33
C ALA A 103 -11.16 -10.44 14.78
N ASN A 104 -11.09 -9.14 15.07
CA ASN A 104 -10.00 -8.27 14.65
C ASN A 104 -9.06 -8.01 15.83
N ILE A 105 -7.76 -8.15 15.64
CA ILE A 105 -6.80 -7.70 16.66
C ILE A 105 -6.48 -6.23 16.41
N LEU A 106 -6.83 -5.41 17.39
CA LEU A 106 -6.66 -3.96 17.37
C LEU A 106 -5.80 -3.51 18.56
N THR A 107 -5.35 -2.26 18.50
CA THR A 107 -4.55 -1.64 19.55
C THR A 107 -5.40 -0.63 20.27
N LEU A 108 -5.41 -0.65 21.60
CA LEU A 108 -6.08 0.38 22.39
C LEU A 108 -5.25 1.68 22.27
N GLY A 109 -5.74 2.63 21.47
CA GLY A 109 -4.96 3.81 21.10
C GLY A 109 -3.82 3.48 20.12
N LEU A 110 -2.77 4.31 20.11
CA LEU A 110 -1.67 4.18 19.13
C LEU A 110 -0.57 3.18 19.52
N LEU A 111 -0.37 2.97 20.82
CA LEU A 111 0.76 2.19 21.39
C LEU A 111 0.33 1.31 22.58
N GLY A 112 -0.97 1.24 22.86
CA GLY A 112 -1.48 0.52 24.03
C GLY A 112 -1.55 -0.99 23.84
N ASP A 113 -2.22 -1.64 24.78
CA ASP A 113 -2.41 -3.08 24.75
C ASP A 113 -3.28 -3.52 23.57
N LYS A 114 -3.05 -4.75 23.11
CA LYS A 114 -3.88 -5.36 22.08
C LYS A 114 -5.19 -5.86 22.68
N TYR A 115 -6.26 -5.70 21.93
CA TYR A 115 -7.59 -6.24 22.25
C TYR A 115 -8.19 -6.91 21.02
N VAL A 116 -9.16 -7.78 21.25
CA VAL A 116 -9.92 -8.42 20.16
C VAL A 116 -11.24 -7.69 20.00
N GLU A 117 -11.55 -7.19 18.81
CA GLU A 117 -12.86 -6.66 18.46
C GLU A 117 -13.63 -7.64 17.57
N ILE A 118 -14.79 -8.09 18.04
CA ILE A 118 -15.67 -8.98 17.27
C ILE A 118 -16.72 -8.15 16.53
N THR A 119 -16.87 -8.41 15.23
CA THR A 119 -17.91 -7.80 14.40
C THR A 119 -19.23 -8.59 14.47
N PRO A 120 -20.40 -7.94 14.30
CA PRO A 120 -21.72 -8.60 14.39
C PRO A 120 -22.03 -9.62 13.28
N GLY A 121 -21.21 -9.73 12.24
CA GLY A 121 -21.51 -10.59 11.10
C GLY A 121 -22.69 -10.08 10.26
N SER A 122 -23.13 -10.87 9.27
CA SER A 122 -24.24 -10.49 8.39
C SER A 122 -25.61 -10.87 8.96
N ARG A 123 -26.66 -10.14 8.58
CA ARG A 123 -28.04 -10.41 9.05
C ARG A 123 -28.57 -11.79 8.65
N ALA A 124 -28.07 -12.34 7.54
CA ALA A 124 -28.50 -13.63 7.00
C ALA A 124 -27.79 -14.82 7.64
N ALA A 125 -26.68 -14.59 8.33
CA ALA A 125 -25.91 -15.66 8.94
C ALA A 125 -26.61 -16.22 10.19
N ALA A 126 -26.41 -17.51 10.44
CA ALA A 126 -26.89 -18.17 11.64
C ALA A 126 -26.17 -17.63 12.88
N GLY A 127 -26.86 -17.67 14.03
CA GLY A 127 -26.26 -17.34 15.33
C GLY A 127 -25.07 -18.22 15.66
N LEU A 128 -24.07 -17.63 16.31
CA LEU A 128 -22.91 -18.36 16.81
C LEU A 128 -23.29 -19.15 18.07
N ARG A 129 -22.82 -20.39 18.16
CA ARG A 129 -23.04 -21.24 19.36
C ARG A 129 -21.83 -21.16 20.28
N ALA A 130 -22.05 -21.47 21.56
CA ALA A 130 -20.95 -21.65 22.50
C ALA A 130 -19.98 -22.73 22.00
N GLY A 131 -18.68 -22.44 22.08
CA GLY A 131 -17.60 -23.25 21.51
C GLY A 131 -17.41 -23.08 20.00
N GLY A 132 -18.14 -22.16 19.36
CA GLY A 132 -17.99 -21.85 17.95
C GLY A 132 -16.66 -21.16 17.63
N THR A 133 -16.18 -21.39 16.41
CA THR A 133 -14.95 -20.80 15.88
C THR A 133 -15.28 -19.76 14.82
N ILE A 134 -14.69 -18.57 14.94
CA ILE A 134 -14.79 -17.48 13.97
C ILE A 134 -13.44 -17.18 13.32
N THR A 135 -13.46 -16.48 12.19
CA THR A 135 -12.21 -16.11 11.50
C THR A 135 -11.56 -14.93 12.19
N GLY A 136 -10.27 -15.08 12.53
CA GLY A 136 -9.42 -14.01 13.01
C GLY A 136 -8.77 -13.24 11.87
N GLN A 137 -8.74 -11.91 11.99
CA GLN A 137 -8.04 -11.02 11.07
C GLN A 137 -7.12 -10.09 11.84
N THR A 138 -5.93 -9.88 11.28
CA THR A 138 -4.91 -8.99 11.84
C THR A 138 -4.92 -7.72 11.02
N THR A 139 -5.21 -6.58 11.64
CA THR A 139 -5.26 -5.30 10.95
C THR A 139 -3.84 -4.81 10.62
N VAL A 140 -3.68 -4.17 9.46
CA VAL A 140 -2.41 -3.56 9.05
C VAL A 140 -2.16 -2.33 9.92
N GLU A 141 -1.00 -2.28 10.58
CA GLU A 141 -0.65 -1.19 11.48
C GLU A 141 0.23 -0.14 10.80
N ILE A 142 0.29 1.07 11.38
CA ILE A 142 1.12 2.16 10.84
C ILE A 142 2.59 1.76 10.72
N GLN A 143 3.09 0.96 11.66
CA GLN A 143 4.45 0.42 11.63
C GLN A 143 4.70 -0.48 10.42
N ASP A 144 3.71 -1.28 10.01
CA ASP A 144 3.82 -2.12 8.81
C ASP A 144 3.85 -1.26 7.55
N VAL A 145 3.06 -0.18 7.52
CA VAL A 145 3.07 0.79 6.41
C VAL A 145 4.39 1.53 6.33
N VAL A 146 4.93 2.01 7.45
CA VAL A 146 6.23 2.69 7.50
C VAL A 146 7.35 1.77 7.04
N ARG A 147 7.38 0.52 7.52
CA ARG A 147 8.36 -0.48 7.09
C ARG A 147 8.27 -0.72 5.58
N THR A 148 7.06 -0.95 5.07
CA THR A 148 6.83 -1.18 3.64
C THR A 148 7.18 0.06 2.81
N GLY A 149 6.93 1.26 3.33
CA GLY A 149 7.32 2.53 2.74
C GLY A 149 8.84 2.67 2.64
N GLN A 150 9.57 2.35 3.71
CA GLN A 150 11.04 2.39 3.71
C GLN A 150 11.63 1.39 2.70
N GLU A 151 11.10 0.18 2.65
CA GLU A 151 11.51 -0.81 1.63
C GLU A 151 11.26 -0.30 0.21
N SER A 152 10.14 0.40 -0.01
CA SER A 152 9.81 0.99 -1.30
C SER A 152 10.77 2.12 -1.67
N ILE A 153 11.11 3.00 -0.71
CA ILE A 153 12.10 4.07 -0.90
C ILE A 153 13.47 3.48 -1.27
N ASN A 154 13.89 2.42 -0.58
CA ASN A 154 15.16 1.75 -0.88
C ASN A 154 15.16 1.20 -2.31
N ARG A 155 14.09 0.54 -2.74
CA ARG A 155 13.97 0.03 -4.13
C ARG A 155 13.97 1.15 -5.17
N ILE A 156 13.35 2.29 -4.86
CA ILE A 156 13.39 3.47 -5.73
C ILE A 156 14.82 4.01 -5.80
N SER A 157 15.52 4.13 -4.68
CA SER A 157 16.91 4.56 -4.64
C SER A 157 17.83 3.65 -5.46
N ASP A 158 17.65 2.34 -5.37
CA ASP A 158 18.39 1.36 -6.17
C ASP A 158 18.14 1.55 -7.66
N PHE A 159 16.88 1.78 -8.04
CA PHE A 159 16.51 2.06 -9.42
C PHE A 159 17.10 3.37 -9.93
N VAL A 160 17.04 4.44 -9.15
CA VAL A 160 17.67 5.74 -9.48
C VAL A 160 19.18 5.57 -9.69
N SER A 161 19.84 4.80 -8.82
CA SER A 161 21.27 4.50 -8.96
C SER A 161 21.60 3.75 -10.27
N ILE A 162 20.71 2.86 -10.73
CA ILE A 162 20.86 2.20 -12.04
C ILE A 162 20.71 3.22 -13.16
N LEU A 163 19.72 4.10 -13.08
CA LEU A 163 19.50 5.14 -14.08
C LEU A 163 20.67 6.11 -14.18
N GLU A 164 21.21 6.58 -13.06
CA GLU A 164 22.40 7.44 -13.04
C GLU A 164 23.58 6.78 -13.76
N ARG A 165 23.84 5.49 -13.52
CA ARG A 165 24.88 4.74 -14.24
C ARG A 165 24.65 4.69 -15.75
N ILE A 166 23.40 4.58 -16.19
CA ILE A 166 23.07 4.60 -17.62
C ILE A 166 23.28 6.01 -18.19
N LEU A 167 22.82 7.05 -17.49
CA LEU A 167 22.98 8.44 -17.91
C LEU A 167 24.45 8.83 -18.02
N VAL A 168 25.28 8.44 -17.06
CA VAL A 168 26.74 8.65 -17.12
C VAL A 168 27.36 7.94 -18.33
N LYS A 169 26.94 6.71 -18.65
CA LYS A 169 27.39 6.01 -19.88
C LYS A 169 26.95 6.75 -21.15
N ILE A 170 25.74 7.30 -21.17
CA ILE A 170 25.25 8.11 -22.29
C ILE A 170 26.07 9.38 -22.46
N GLU A 171 26.31 10.12 -21.38
CA GLU A 171 27.08 11.37 -21.38
C GLU A 171 28.55 11.17 -21.74
N SER A 172 29.16 10.08 -21.26
CA SER A 172 30.57 9.75 -21.53
C SER A 172 30.83 9.22 -22.96
N GLY A 173 29.81 9.09 -23.82
CA GLY A 173 30.00 8.51 -25.15
C GLY A 173 30.07 6.96 -25.15
N GLU A 174 29.86 6.32 -24.01
CA GLU A 174 30.08 4.89 -23.82
C GLU A 174 28.80 4.07 -24.07
N GLY A 175 28.94 2.97 -24.81
CA GLY A 175 27.84 2.05 -25.11
C GLY A 175 27.11 2.31 -26.43
N THR A 176 26.28 1.36 -26.85
CA THR A 176 25.58 1.39 -28.15
C THR A 176 24.53 2.48 -28.22
N LEU A 177 23.83 2.76 -27.12
CA LEU A 177 22.82 3.80 -27.06
C LEU A 177 23.44 5.20 -27.10
N SER A 178 24.57 5.42 -26.43
CA SER A 178 25.31 6.68 -26.54
C SER A 178 25.79 6.93 -27.98
N LYS A 179 26.39 5.92 -28.62
CA LYS A 179 26.79 6.00 -30.03
C LYS A 179 25.60 6.30 -30.93
N LEU A 180 24.47 5.60 -30.76
CA LEU A 180 23.28 5.85 -31.57
C LEU A 180 22.72 7.27 -31.42
N LEU A 181 22.75 7.82 -30.20
CA LEU A 181 22.19 9.13 -29.88
C LEU A 181 23.12 10.30 -30.21
N ASN A 182 24.43 10.09 -30.12
CA ASN A 182 25.44 11.13 -30.31
C ASN A 182 26.14 11.09 -31.67
N ASP A 183 25.90 10.07 -32.50
CA ASP A 183 26.54 9.95 -33.82
C ASP A 183 25.80 10.78 -34.88
N PRO A 184 26.43 11.84 -35.42
CA PRO A 184 25.84 12.68 -36.47
C PRO A 184 25.47 11.89 -37.73
N SER A 185 26.20 10.81 -38.01
CA SER A 185 25.96 9.97 -39.19
C SER A 185 24.60 9.26 -39.12
N VAL A 186 24.01 9.03 -37.95
CA VAL A 186 22.67 8.46 -37.84
C VAL A 186 21.63 9.45 -38.37
N TYR A 187 21.77 10.73 -38.01
CA TYR A 187 20.91 11.79 -38.54
C TYR A 187 21.15 12.02 -40.03
N ASP A 188 22.40 12.07 -40.46
CA ASP A 188 22.75 12.25 -41.87
C ASP A 188 22.28 11.07 -42.73
N ASN A 189 22.50 9.83 -42.30
CA ASN A 189 22.01 8.64 -42.99
C ASN A 189 20.48 8.60 -43.04
N LEU A 190 19.78 9.01 -41.98
CA LEU A 190 18.32 9.10 -42.00
C LEU A 190 17.86 10.18 -42.98
N LYS A 191 18.49 11.35 -42.97
CA LYS A 191 18.18 12.44 -43.89
C LYS A 191 18.43 12.06 -45.35
N ASP A 192 19.56 11.42 -45.64
CA ASP A 192 19.94 10.94 -46.97
C ASP A 192 19.00 9.82 -47.42
N THR A 193 18.73 8.84 -46.57
CA THR A 193 17.73 7.79 -46.85
C THR A 193 16.35 8.40 -47.12
N THR A 194 15.94 9.41 -46.36
CA THR A 194 14.64 10.08 -46.56
C THR A 194 14.63 10.88 -47.87
N GLY A 195 15.75 11.49 -48.24
CA GLY A 195 15.94 12.18 -49.52
C GLY A 195 15.89 11.23 -50.71
N GLU A 196 16.59 10.10 -50.63
CA GLU A 196 16.57 9.04 -51.63
C GLU A 196 15.18 8.41 -51.76
N LEU A 197 14.46 8.21 -50.65
CA LEU A 197 13.08 7.72 -50.64
C LEU A 197 12.10 8.74 -51.24
N ALA A 198 12.30 10.03 -51.02
CA ALA A 198 11.51 11.09 -51.64
C ALA A 198 11.74 11.13 -53.17
N GLU A 199 13.00 11.02 -53.60
CA GLU A 199 13.37 10.95 -55.01
C GLU A 199 12.84 9.67 -55.68
N LEU A 200 12.91 8.53 -54.99
CA LEU A 200 12.35 7.27 -55.44
C LEU A 200 10.83 7.35 -55.59
N THR A 201 10.13 7.92 -54.60
CA THR A 201 8.69 8.16 -54.64
C THR A 201 8.28 9.05 -55.82
N GLU A 202 9.07 10.08 -56.13
CA GLU A 202 8.82 10.95 -57.28
C GLU A 202 9.10 10.26 -58.63
N LYS A 203 10.17 9.46 -58.72
CA LYS A 203 10.45 8.61 -59.90
C LYS A 203 9.37 7.54 -60.11
N MET A 204 8.80 6.99 -59.04
CA MET A 204 7.65 6.09 -59.10
C MET A 204 6.37 6.81 -59.59
N ARG A 205 6.06 7.99 -59.04
CA ARG A 205 4.87 8.79 -59.42
C ARG A 205 4.93 9.26 -60.88
N SER A 206 6.13 9.56 -61.38
CA SER A 206 6.36 10.00 -62.76
C SER A 206 6.42 8.85 -63.78
N GLY A 207 6.28 7.59 -63.34
CA GLY A 207 6.23 6.40 -64.21
C GLY A 207 7.51 6.13 -65.02
N ARG A 208 8.64 6.79 -64.68
CA ARG A 208 9.89 6.71 -65.44
C ARG A 208 11.01 6.13 -64.57
N GLY A 209 11.52 4.98 -64.98
CA GLY A 209 12.61 4.26 -64.31
C GLY A 209 12.42 2.75 -64.41
N THR A 210 13.41 1.97 -63.98
CA THR A 210 13.33 0.50 -63.94
C THR A 210 12.14 0.04 -63.12
N LEU A 211 11.81 0.68 -61.98
CA LEU A 211 10.61 0.40 -61.17
C LEU A 211 9.29 0.72 -61.89
N GLY A 212 9.21 1.80 -62.68
CA GLY A 212 8.04 2.10 -63.51
C GLY A 212 7.83 1.08 -64.64
N ARG A 213 8.91 0.46 -65.13
CA ARG A 213 8.87 -0.67 -66.07
C ARG A 213 8.61 -2.02 -65.38
N LEU A 214 9.10 -2.21 -64.15
CA LEU A 214 8.92 -3.43 -63.33
C LEU A 214 7.49 -3.53 -62.76
N LEU A 215 6.80 -2.41 -62.53
CA LEU A 215 5.37 -2.39 -62.16
C LEU A 215 4.44 -2.81 -63.31
N GLN A 216 4.96 -2.94 -64.54
CA GLN A 216 4.26 -3.49 -65.70
C GLN A 216 4.68 -4.94 -66.02
N ASP A 217 5.61 -5.53 -65.25
CA ASP A 217 6.20 -6.83 -65.53
C ASP A 217 5.52 -7.93 -64.70
N GLU A 218 4.85 -8.88 -65.36
CA GLU A 218 4.07 -9.96 -64.72
C GLU A 218 4.93 -10.91 -63.86
N THR A 219 6.24 -10.93 -64.06
CA THR A 219 7.18 -11.74 -63.29
C THR A 219 7.37 -11.23 -61.86
N LEU A 220 7.36 -9.90 -61.66
CA LEU A 220 7.44 -9.30 -60.33
C LEU A 220 6.24 -9.62 -59.46
N TYR A 221 5.06 -9.75 -60.05
CA TYR A 221 3.86 -10.14 -59.31
C TYR A 221 4.03 -11.54 -58.70
N LYS A 222 4.72 -12.45 -59.40
CA LYS A 222 5.03 -13.81 -58.90
C LYS A 222 6.09 -13.80 -57.80
N ASP A 223 7.13 -12.98 -57.92
CA ASP A 223 8.22 -12.91 -56.94
C ASP A 223 7.85 -12.06 -55.70
N LEU A 224 7.02 -11.03 -55.86
CA LEU A 224 6.37 -10.34 -54.74
C LEU A 224 5.34 -11.25 -54.07
N SER A 225 4.59 -12.05 -54.83
CA SER A 225 3.68 -13.04 -54.24
C SER A 225 4.42 -14.13 -53.47
N SER A 226 5.64 -14.52 -53.87
CA SER A 226 6.46 -15.44 -53.08
C SER A 226 7.07 -14.76 -51.86
N SER A 227 7.56 -13.52 -51.98
CA SER A 227 8.11 -12.76 -50.84
C SER A 227 7.05 -12.42 -49.79
N VAL A 228 5.83 -12.05 -50.21
CA VAL A 228 4.68 -11.86 -49.32
C VAL A 228 4.26 -13.18 -48.67
N ARG A 229 4.40 -14.31 -49.38
CA ARG A 229 4.20 -15.65 -48.82
C ARG A 229 5.27 -15.98 -47.77
N ASP A 230 6.53 -15.63 -48.01
CA ASP A 230 7.63 -15.84 -47.09
C ASP A 230 7.55 -14.91 -45.86
N ILE A 231 7.10 -13.67 -46.04
CA ILE A 231 6.78 -12.74 -44.95
C ILE A 231 5.60 -13.27 -44.13
N ASN A 232 4.54 -13.79 -44.77
CA ASN A 232 3.44 -14.44 -44.05
C ASN A 232 3.90 -15.71 -43.33
N LEU A 233 4.80 -16.50 -43.92
CA LEU A 233 5.38 -17.69 -43.27
C LEU A 233 6.27 -17.30 -42.09
N PHE A 234 7.05 -16.23 -42.19
CA PHE A 234 7.84 -15.68 -41.08
C PHE A 234 6.95 -15.09 -39.97
N ALA A 235 5.91 -14.34 -40.31
CA ALA A 235 4.93 -13.80 -39.36
C ALA A 235 4.13 -14.92 -38.66
N THR A 236 3.79 -15.98 -39.41
CA THR A 236 3.17 -17.20 -38.85
C THR A 236 4.15 -17.94 -37.94
N SER A 237 5.42 -18.04 -38.33
CA SER A 237 6.48 -18.64 -37.51
C SER A 237 6.77 -17.84 -36.25
N LEU A 238 6.63 -16.51 -36.29
CA LEU A 238 6.72 -15.62 -35.12
C LEU A 238 5.52 -15.78 -34.19
N ARG A 239 4.31 -15.86 -34.76
CA ARG A 239 3.05 -16.12 -34.03
C ARG A 239 3.04 -17.51 -33.38
N ASP A 240 3.67 -18.50 -34.01
CA ASP A 240 3.74 -19.88 -33.51
C ASP A 240 5.04 -20.16 -32.72
N SER A 241 5.98 -19.20 -32.67
CA SER A 241 7.23 -19.35 -31.91
C SER A 241 6.95 -19.33 -30.41
N ARG A 242 7.46 -20.31 -29.66
CA ARG A 242 7.39 -20.34 -28.18
C ARG A 242 8.50 -19.50 -27.51
N GLY A 243 9.04 -18.51 -28.22
CA GLY A 243 10.18 -17.70 -27.81
C GLY A 243 9.81 -16.58 -26.81
N SER A 244 10.84 -15.94 -26.26
CA SER A 244 10.70 -14.82 -25.31
C SER A 244 9.99 -13.60 -25.92
N LEU A 245 10.11 -13.36 -27.22
CA LEU A 245 9.41 -12.27 -27.93
C LEU A 245 7.90 -12.51 -28.04
N HIS A 246 7.48 -13.75 -28.34
CA HIS A 246 6.06 -14.14 -28.36
C HIS A 246 5.43 -14.03 -26.97
N LYS A 247 6.17 -14.48 -25.93
CA LYS A 247 5.75 -14.28 -24.54
C LYS A 247 5.65 -12.80 -24.19
N PHE A 248 6.58 -11.96 -24.63
CA PHE A 248 6.55 -10.52 -24.33
C PHE A 248 5.39 -9.77 -25.00
N ILE A 249 5.05 -10.11 -26.25
CA ILE A 249 4.03 -9.41 -27.06
C ILE A 249 2.60 -9.84 -26.70
N ASN A 250 2.38 -11.10 -26.30
CA ASN A 250 1.05 -11.66 -26.05
C ASN A 250 0.76 -11.98 -24.58
N ASP A 251 1.62 -11.65 -23.62
CA ASP A 251 1.37 -11.96 -22.20
C ASP A 251 0.22 -11.10 -21.64
N PRO A 252 -0.97 -11.67 -21.39
CA PRO A 252 -2.11 -10.94 -20.84
C PRO A 252 -1.83 -10.49 -19.41
N SER A 253 -0.86 -11.11 -18.73
CA SER A 253 -0.46 -10.74 -17.37
C SER A 253 0.28 -9.40 -17.34
N LEU A 254 0.85 -8.93 -18.45
CA LEU A 254 1.48 -7.61 -18.53
C LEU A 254 0.41 -6.51 -18.46
N TYR A 255 -0.68 -6.68 -19.20
CA TYR A 255 -1.87 -5.81 -19.11
C TYR A 255 -2.49 -5.88 -17.71
N ASP A 256 -2.64 -7.08 -17.16
CA ASP A 256 -3.23 -7.30 -15.83
C ASP A 256 -2.35 -6.71 -14.71
N ARG A 257 -1.02 -6.78 -14.84
CA ARG A 257 -0.06 -6.15 -13.92
C ARG A 257 -0.08 -4.63 -14.03
N PHE A 258 -0.21 -4.08 -15.24
CA PHE A 258 -0.31 -2.64 -15.47
C PHE A 258 -1.62 -2.09 -14.90
N GLN A 259 -2.73 -2.79 -15.12
CA GLN A 259 -4.03 -2.42 -14.58
C GLN A 259 -4.06 -2.53 -13.04
N LYS A 260 -3.50 -3.60 -12.46
CA LYS A 260 -3.35 -3.73 -11.00
C LYS A 260 -2.42 -2.66 -10.41
N ALA A 261 -1.36 -2.27 -11.11
CA ALA A 261 -0.50 -1.17 -10.67
C ALA A 261 -1.27 0.16 -10.65
N SER A 262 -2.09 0.41 -11.67
CA SER A 262 -2.97 1.59 -11.75
C SER A 262 -4.06 1.59 -10.66
N GLU A 263 -4.73 0.47 -10.43
CA GLU A 263 -5.73 0.33 -9.36
C GLU A 263 -5.11 0.51 -7.98
N ASN A 264 -3.91 -0.03 -7.75
CA ASN A 264 -3.19 0.17 -6.49
C ASN A 264 -2.77 1.63 -6.29
N LEU A 265 -2.44 2.36 -7.36
CA LEU A 265 -2.15 3.80 -7.32
C LEU A 265 -3.41 4.62 -7.01
N ASP A 266 -4.57 4.29 -7.58
CA ASP A 266 -5.84 4.94 -7.25
C ASP A 266 -6.27 4.68 -5.81
N VAL A 267 -6.13 3.43 -5.33
CA VAL A 267 -6.41 3.07 -3.94
C VAL A 267 -5.46 3.77 -2.97
N PHE A 268 -4.19 3.90 -3.33
CA PHE A 268 -3.21 4.68 -2.55
C PHE A 268 -3.62 6.16 -2.48
N THR A 269 -3.99 6.76 -3.62
CA THR A 269 -4.40 8.16 -3.73
C THR A 269 -5.69 8.45 -2.95
N LEU A 270 -6.67 7.54 -3.01
CA LEU A 270 -7.93 7.63 -2.27
C LEU A 270 -7.74 7.41 -0.75
N LYS A 271 -6.80 6.54 -0.34
CA LYS A 271 -6.43 6.35 1.07
C LYS A 271 -5.66 7.56 1.63
N LEU A 272 -4.85 8.21 0.80
CA LEU A 272 -4.19 9.47 1.15
C LEU A 272 -5.20 10.59 1.39
N ALA A 273 -6.21 10.70 0.52
CA ALA A 273 -7.28 11.70 0.61
C ALA A 273 -8.25 11.47 1.80
N SER A 274 -8.37 10.24 2.29
CA SER A 274 -9.31 9.86 3.38
C SER A 274 -8.66 9.73 4.76
N SER A 275 -7.32 9.78 4.84
CA SER A 275 -6.54 9.74 6.09
C SER A 275 -6.63 11.08 6.84
N LYS A 276 -7.76 11.34 7.50
CA LYS A 276 -7.88 12.43 8.48
C LYS A 276 -7.05 12.10 9.73
N GLY A 277 -5.87 12.71 9.86
CA GLY A 277 -5.06 12.69 11.08
C GLY A 277 -3.56 12.55 10.84
N THR A 278 -3.12 11.63 9.98
CA THR A 278 -1.69 11.33 9.73
C THR A 278 -0.98 12.31 8.80
N VAL A 279 -1.73 13.15 8.11
CA VAL A 279 -1.22 14.23 7.25
C VAL A 279 -0.49 15.30 8.08
N ASN A 280 -0.85 15.49 9.36
CA ASN A 280 -0.19 16.47 10.24
C ASN A 280 1.30 16.21 10.43
N ARG A 281 1.73 14.94 10.53
CA ARG A 281 3.15 14.60 10.69
C ARG A 281 3.92 14.60 9.36
N LEU A 282 3.25 14.36 8.24
CA LEU A 282 3.86 14.50 6.91
C LEU A 282 4.11 15.98 6.56
N ILE A 283 3.22 16.88 7.00
CA ILE A 283 3.35 18.33 6.86
C ILE A 283 4.38 18.90 7.85
N GLU A 284 4.75 18.20 8.92
CA GLU A 284 5.81 18.64 9.84
C GLU A 284 7.17 17.97 9.55
N ASP A 285 7.23 17.04 8.60
CA ASP A 285 8.45 16.33 8.25
C ASP A 285 9.37 17.20 7.38
N GLU A 286 10.39 17.78 8.02
CA GLU A 286 11.43 18.57 7.33
C GLU A 286 12.08 17.78 6.18
N GLY A 287 12.19 16.46 6.30
CA GLY A 287 12.76 15.58 5.29
C GLY A 287 11.90 15.51 4.02
N LEU A 288 10.57 15.43 4.17
CA LEU A 288 9.65 15.46 3.03
C LEU A 288 9.74 16.80 2.29
N TYR A 289 9.77 17.92 3.01
CA TYR A 289 9.96 19.24 2.40
C TYR A 289 11.29 19.35 1.67
N ASN A 290 12.38 18.88 2.28
CA ASN A 290 13.70 18.91 1.68
C ASN A 290 13.76 18.03 0.43
N ASN A 291 13.10 16.87 0.44
CA ASN A 291 13.03 15.97 -0.71
C ASN A 291 12.20 16.56 -1.85
N ILE A 292 11.06 17.19 -1.55
CA ILE A 292 10.21 17.84 -2.54
C ILE A 292 10.89 19.08 -3.14
N ASN A 293 11.55 19.91 -2.31
CA ASN A 293 12.34 21.04 -2.80
C ASN A 293 13.51 20.58 -3.66
N SER A 294 14.26 19.56 -3.23
CA SER A 294 15.37 19.00 -4.01
C SER A 294 14.90 18.43 -5.36
N ALA A 295 13.74 17.77 -5.37
CA ALA A 295 13.13 17.27 -6.60
C ALA A 295 12.68 18.43 -7.52
N SER A 296 12.08 19.48 -6.96
CA SER A 296 11.67 20.68 -7.69
C SER A 296 12.86 21.46 -8.27
N GLU A 297 13.96 21.58 -7.53
CA GLU A 297 15.21 22.19 -8.01
C GLU A 297 15.82 21.36 -9.14
N LYS A 298 15.88 20.03 -9.00
CA LYS A 298 16.36 19.12 -10.06
C LYS A 298 15.49 19.21 -11.32
N LEU A 299 14.17 19.27 -11.17
CA LEU A 299 13.22 19.44 -12.28
C LEU A 299 13.36 20.81 -12.93
N SER A 300 13.49 21.87 -12.14
CA SER A 300 13.73 23.23 -12.66
C SER A 300 15.04 23.31 -13.43
N GLY A 301 16.09 22.61 -12.95
CA GLY A 301 17.36 22.46 -13.65
C GLY A 301 17.23 21.73 -14.98
N LEU A 302 16.48 20.62 -15.02
CA LEU A 302 16.19 19.88 -16.26
C LEU A 302 15.41 20.73 -17.25
N LEU A 303 14.44 21.53 -16.80
CA LEU A 303 13.65 22.38 -17.67
C LEU A 303 14.41 23.59 -18.17
N GLY A 304 15.30 24.16 -17.36
CA GLY A 304 16.22 25.18 -17.84
C GLY A 304 17.13 24.67 -18.96
N ARG A 305 17.50 23.38 -18.93
CA ARG A 305 18.25 22.74 -20.03
C ARG A 305 17.38 22.52 -21.27
N ILE A 306 16.10 22.16 -21.08
CA ILE A 306 15.12 22.03 -22.17
C ILE A 306 14.86 23.40 -22.84
N ASP A 307 14.65 24.47 -22.07
CA ASP A 307 14.42 25.85 -22.53
C ASP A 307 15.62 26.42 -23.32
N ARG A 308 16.84 26.02 -22.93
CA ARG A 308 18.08 26.35 -23.66
C ARG A 308 18.37 25.42 -24.85
N GLY A 309 17.51 24.45 -25.13
CA GLY A 309 17.67 23.50 -26.24
C GLY A 309 18.82 22.50 -26.04
N GLU A 310 19.28 22.28 -24.81
CA GLU A 310 20.41 21.40 -24.50
C GLU A 310 19.96 19.92 -24.40
N GLY A 311 20.54 19.05 -25.25
CA GLY A 311 20.31 17.60 -25.23
C GLY A 311 19.06 17.12 -25.97
N LEU A 312 18.79 15.81 -25.94
CA LEU A 312 17.68 15.17 -26.69
C LEU A 312 16.31 15.77 -26.35
N ALA A 313 16.03 16.04 -25.07
CA ALA A 313 14.77 16.65 -24.64
C ALA A 313 14.61 18.09 -25.15
N GLY A 314 15.69 18.89 -25.18
CA GLY A 314 15.67 20.24 -25.76
C GLY A 314 15.47 20.25 -27.28
N SER A 315 15.86 19.17 -27.97
CA SER A 315 15.64 19.01 -29.42
C SER A 315 14.28 18.39 -29.80
N LEU A 316 13.63 17.69 -28.86
CA LEU A 316 12.36 16.98 -29.06
C LEU A 316 11.14 17.81 -28.65
N VAL A 317 11.29 18.75 -27.71
CA VAL A 317 10.24 19.71 -27.36
C VAL A 317 10.30 20.87 -28.36
N LYS A 318 9.79 20.63 -29.57
CA LYS A 318 9.49 21.69 -30.55
C LYS A 318 8.13 22.37 -30.30
N ASP A 319 7.38 21.83 -29.37
CA ASP A 319 6.06 22.30 -29.02
C ASP A 319 6.18 23.32 -27.88
N GLU A 320 6.21 24.61 -28.24
CA GLU A 320 6.24 25.73 -27.30
C GLU A 320 5.09 25.64 -26.29
N GLU A 321 3.93 25.11 -26.70
CA GLU A 321 2.73 24.97 -25.86
C GLU A 321 2.95 23.94 -24.74
N LEU A 322 3.55 22.80 -25.06
CA LEU A 322 3.81 21.73 -24.09
C LEU A 322 4.91 22.13 -23.07
N ALA A 323 5.92 22.87 -23.53
CA ALA A 323 6.94 23.46 -22.65
C ALA A 323 6.34 24.50 -21.69
N GLU A 324 5.45 25.35 -22.23
CA GLU A 324 4.79 26.42 -21.49
C GLU A 324 3.75 25.86 -20.48
N GLU A 325 3.01 24.81 -20.83
CA GLU A 325 2.12 24.09 -19.92
C GLU A 325 2.87 23.40 -18.77
N LEU A 326 4.01 22.77 -19.05
CA LEU A 326 4.87 22.17 -18.03
C LEU A 326 5.45 23.23 -17.09
N LYS A 327 5.94 24.35 -17.64
CA LYS A 327 6.46 25.48 -16.86
C LYS A 327 5.38 26.12 -15.99
N THR A 328 4.18 26.26 -16.52
CA THR A 328 3.01 26.80 -15.81
C THR A 328 2.58 25.86 -14.68
N THR A 329 2.51 24.56 -14.96
CA THR A 329 2.19 23.52 -13.96
C THR A 329 3.20 23.52 -12.82
N LEU A 330 4.49 23.66 -13.12
CA LEU A 330 5.55 23.67 -12.10
C LEU A 330 5.63 24.96 -11.30
N THR A 331 5.34 26.10 -11.95
CA THR A 331 5.14 27.36 -11.25
C THR A 331 3.95 27.24 -10.29
N GLY A 332 2.86 26.63 -10.76
CA GLY A 332 1.68 26.32 -9.94
C GLY A 332 2.01 25.39 -8.76
N LEU A 333 2.82 24.35 -8.98
CA LEU A 333 3.30 23.46 -7.93
C LEU A 333 4.17 24.18 -6.90
N ASN A 334 5.12 25.01 -7.32
CA ASN A 334 5.96 25.77 -6.39
C ASN A 334 5.15 26.79 -5.59
N VAL A 335 4.19 27.46 -6.22
CA VAL A 335 3.25 28.37 -5.54
C VAL A 335 2.38 27.61 -4.55
N LEU A 336 1.87 26.43 -4.93
CA LEU A 336 1.06 25.58 -4.07
C LEU A 336 1.87 25.06 -2.88
N ILE A 337 3.11 24.59 -3.09
CA ILE A 337 4.01 24.14 -2.02
C ILE A 337 4.30 25.28 -1.05
N ARG A 338 4.55 26.50 -1.58
CA ARG A 338 4.76 27.69 -0.74
C ARG A 338 3.48 28.08 0.01
N ASP A 339 2.31 28.07 -0.63
CA ASP A 339 1.04 28.41 0.02
C ASP A 339 0.63 27.35 1.05
N ILE A 340 0.97 26.07 0.83
CA ILE A 340 0.80 25.00 1.83
C ILE A 340 1.75 25.23 3.02
N LYS A 341 2.99 25.67 2.78
CA LYS A 341 3.96 26.00 3.83
C LYS A 341 3.53 27.20 4.67
N GLU A 342 3.02 28.25 4.03
CA GLU A 342 2.64 29.50 4.69
C GLU A 342 1.23 29.41 5.32
N ASN A 343 0.31 28.69 4.69
CA ASN A 343 -1.12 28.63 5.04
C ASN A 343 -1.69 27.19 5.06
N PRO A 344 -1.14 26.26 5.85
CA PRO A 344 -1.55 24.85 5.84
C PRO A 344 -3.05 24.64 6.13
N GLY A 345 -3.66 25.47 6.99
CA GLY A 345 -5.08 25.35 7.37
C GLY A 345 -6.10 25.65 6.26
N LYS A 346 -5.67 26.28 5.15
CA LYS A 346 -6.53 26.57 3.99
C LYS A 346 -6.82 25.30 3.17
N TYR A 347 -5.85 24.40 3.11
CA TYR A 347 -5.91 23.15 2.36
C TYR A 347 -6.32 21.96 3.23
N PHE A 348 -6.06 22.05 4.53
CA PHE A 348 -6.37 21.01 5.50
C PHE A 348 -7.28 21.58 6.59
N ARG A 349 -8.59 21.31 6.48
CA ARG A 349 -9.54 21.68 7.53
C ARG A 349 -9.40 20.73 8.72
N PHE A 350 -8.85 21.25 9.80
CA PHE A 350 -8.79 20.60 11.10
C PHE A 350 -10.19 20.52 11.69
N SER A 351 -10.74 19.31 11.82
CA SER A 351 -11.84 19.06 12.75
C SER A 351 -11.21 18.45 13.99
N ILE A 352 -11.07 19.25 15.05
CA ILE A 352 -10.71 18.74 16.36
C ILE A 352 -12.01 18.22 16.97
N PHE A 353 -12.41 16.99 16.64
CA PHE A 353 -13.29 16.12 17.44
C PHE A 353 -13.13 14.69 16.97
#